data_AF-A0A7S0KGE1-F1
#
_entry.id   AF-A0A7S0KGE1-F1
#
_cell.length_a   1.000
_cell.length_b   1.000
_cell.length_c   1.000
_cell.angle_alpha   90.00
_cell.angle_beta   90.00
_cell.angle_gamma   90.00
#
_symmetry.space_group_name_H-M   'P 1'
#
loop_
_entity.id
_entity.type
_entity.pdbx_description
1 polymer ?
#
loop_
_entity_poly.entity_id
_entity_poly.type
_entity_poly.pdbx_seq_one_letter_code
_entity_poly.pdbx_strand_id
1 'polypeptide(L)'
;MAATMTSIRALAPARRTGRVPSPRPPRASSSCSSEAPNRETSPPSSSSSSSDGIREREPVAGRRVVSLAALAAAAAAALDNAYGVASEDLDWVARYELSALHGLDASLCFPAVSEGDGDKNRLKGTVTATMLTLSHWIARAKMNIASAGDAGPGLAAVSALEELASQTLSRVANAEGASWKAMYLDGFSGDAVTRTAATARVLLEEDDVIRLILERTEEEHLRKLMNQPTLDEEQFPDREEARRMRYRAEKDAEPLAERLWAMRNSAAQLAQSGARAQARTMLEEAYTIRIDDVAKRREASGLEPAPPGSVAPEALPELLALEECFRGEPSWDKELAGVRGQVLKAVRAAAARSLAMNDAKRAAALLEGAAREYGSDRKLGATHVSVAKTREAADEAWRAAGIEADDEEAKDAALASVAGTPVPRGQGGGIVMKLGKTYLEELEIRRK
;
A
#
# COMPACT_ATOMS: atom_id res chain seq x y z
N MET A 1 2.53 54.14 8.32
CA MET A 1 1.74 53.39 7.33
C MET A 1 2.71 52.38 6.70
N ALA A 2 2.89 51.18 7.28
CA ALA A 2 2.10 49.95 7.04
C ALA A 2 2.06 49.60 5.54
N ALA A 3 2.51 48.43 5.04
CA ALA A 3 2.32 47.10 5.59
C ALA A 3 3.46 46.10 5.23
N THR A 4 3.47 45.03 6.03
CA THR A 4 4.47 44.00 6.31
C THR A 4 4.49 42.81 5.35
N MET A 5 5.67 42.18 5.28
CA MET A 5 5.96 40.84 4.75
C MET A 5 5.07 39.75 5.39
N THR A 6 4.62 38.77 4.58
CA THR A 6 4.01 37.53 5.08
C THR A 6 4.74 36.31 4.52
N SER A 7 5.30 35.54 5.45
CA SER A 7 6.16 34.37 5.29
C SER A 7 5.35 33.08 5.04
N ILE A 8 5.94 32.14 4.27
CA ILE A 8 5.39 30.84 3.84
C ILE A 8 5.42 29.80 4.99
N ARG A 9 5.16 30.19 6.24
CA ARG A 9 5.32 29.31 7.42
C ARG A 9 4.03 28.98 8.17
N ALA A 10 2.85 29.11 7.55
CA ALA A 10 1.59 28.85 8.22
C ALA A 10 0.64 27.95 7.41
N LEU A 11 0.90 26.64 7.42
CA LEU A 11 -0.11 25.61 7.12
C LEU A 11 0.06 24.45 8.12
N ALA A 12 -0.39 24.68 9.36
CA ALA A 12 -0.83 23.64 10.27
C ALA A 12 -2.34 23.80 10.44
N PRO A 13 -3.18 22.77 10.22
CA PRO A 13 -4.62 22.92 10.41
C PRO A 13 -4.98 22.78 11.89
N ALA A 14 -5.56 23.84 12.44
CA ALA A 14 -6.28 23.83 13.70
C ALA A 14 -7.55 22.98 13.58
N ARG A 15 -7.75 22.07 14.55
CA ARG A 15 -9.01 21.37 14.81
C ARG A 15 -10.17 22.38 14.88
N ARG A 16 -11.20 22.19 14.05
CA ARG A 16 -12.54 22.71 14.34
C ARG A 16 -13.59 21.61 14.13
N THR A 17 -14.20 21.29 15.24
CA THR A 17 -15.42 20.51 15.44
C THR A 17 -16.58 21.12 14.65
N GLY A 18 -17.18 20.34 13.75
CA GLY A 18 -18.37 20.71 13.00
C GLY A 18 -19.08 19.45 12.51
N ARG A 19 -20.09 19.03 13.25
CA ARG A 19 -20.96 17.88 12.97
C ARG A 19 -21.92 18.28 11.84
N VAL A 20 -21.89 17.62 10.68
CA VAL A 20 -22.90 17.75 9.61
C VAL A 20 -23.16 16.36 8.99
N PRO A 21 -24.41 16.01 8.63
CA PRO A 21 -24.87 14.62 8.53
C PRO A 21 -24.59 13.97 7.17
N SER A 22 -24.40 12.65 7.20
CA SER A 22 -24.23 11.79 6.03
C SER A 22 -25.49 11.75 5.13
N PRO A 23 -25.36 11.87 3.80
CA PRO A 23 -26.46 11.56 2.89
C PRO A 23 -26.62 10.04 2.73
N ARG A 24 -27.86 9.56 2.92
CA ARG A 24 -28.27 8.17 2.64
C ARG A 24 -28.18 7.88 1.13
N PRO A 25 -27.77 6.67 0.71
CA PRO A 25 -27.95 6.22 -0.66
C PRO A 25 -29.42 5.91 -0.96
N PRO A 26 -29.91 6.14 -2.19
CA PRO A 26 -31.30 5.86 -2.56
C PRO A 26 -31.53 4.36 -2.77
N ARG A 27 -32.71 3.91 -2.32
CA ARG A 27 -33.31 2.60 -2.62
C ARG A 27 -33.63 2.52 -4.11
N ALA A 28 -33.11 1.51 -4.81
CA ALA A 28 -33.63 1.11 -6.10
C ALA A 28 -34.72 0.05 -5.88
N SER A 29 -35.95 0.44 -6.18
CA SER A 29 -37.14 -0.41 -6.25
C SER A 29 -37.21 -1.12 -7.61
N SER A 30 -37.68 -2.36 -7.55
CA SER A 30 -38.10 -3.21 -8.67
C SER A 30 -39.16 -2.55 -9.56
N SER A 31 -39.09 -2.80 -10.88
CA SER A 31 -40.30 -2.99 -11.69
C SER A 31 -40.03 -3.95 -12.85
N CYS A 32 -40.83 -5.02 -12.87
CA CYS A 32 -41.00 -5.97 -13.95
C CYS A 32 -41.64 -5.35 -15.20
N SER A 33 -41.41 -6.00 -16.35
CA SER A 33 -42.34 -6.29 -17.47
C SER A 33 -41.49 -6.47 -18.74
N SER A 34 -41.22 -7.70 -19.17
CA SER A 34 -42.07 -8.59 -20.00
C SER A 34 -41.73 -8.42 -21.48
N GLU A 35 -41.13 -9.44 -22.10
CA GLU A 35 -41.53 -10.02 -23.39
C GLU A 35 -40.54 -11.12 -23.81
N ALA A 36 -41.06 -12.35 -23.91
CA ALA A 36 -40.47 -13.45 -24.67
C ALA A 36 -41.36 -13.71 -25.89
N PRO A 37 -40.86 -14.40 -26.92
CA PRO A 37 -41.54 -15.65 -27.23
C PRO A 37 -40.63 -16.81 -27.65
N ASN A 38 -41.01 -17.99 -27.14
CA ASN A 38 -41.11 -19.31 -27.77
C ASN A 38 -39.92 -19.90 -28.53
N ARG A 39 -39.44 -21.04 -28.02
CA ARG A 39 -39.48 -22.29 -28.79
C ARG A 39 -39.57 -23.53 -27.92
N GLU A 40 -40.57 -24.33 -28.22
CA GLU A 40 -40.93 -25.63 -27.67
C GLU A 40 -39.82 -26.67 -27.92
N THR A 41 -39.61 -27.59 -26.98
CA THR A 41 -39.72 -29.05 -27.17
C THR A 41 -39.35 -29.80 -25.89
N SER A 42 -40.33 -30.51 -25.34
CA SER A 42 -40.22 -31.72 -24.52
C SER A 42 -41.37 -32.62 -25.03
N PRO A 43 -41.34 -33.96 -25.00
CA PRO A 43 -41.13 -34.80 -23.80
C PRO A 43 -40.47 -36.19 -24.17
N PRO A 44 -40.47 -37.28 -23.34
CA PRO A 44 -41.17 -37.47 -22.08
C PRO A 44 -40.41 -38.10 -20.90
N SER A 45 -41.05 -37.89 -19.75
CA SER A 45 -40.95 -38.60 -18.49
C SER A 45 -40.84 -40.12 -18.63
N SER A 46 -39.82 -40.69 -18.00
CA SER A 46 -39.85 -42.06 -17.48
C SER A 46 -39.50 -42.03 -16.00
N SER A 47 -40.54 -42.15 -15.18
CA SER A 47 -40.45 -42.61 -13.81
C SER A 47 -39.86 -44.02 -13.81
N SER A 48 -38.61 -44.15 -13.38
CA SER A 48 -38.06 -45.43 -12.93
C SER A 48 -37.43 -45.21 -11.55
N SER A 49 -38.14 -45.73 -10.56
CA SER A 49 -37.66 -46.03 -9.22
C SER A 49 -36.49 -47.01 -9.30
N SER A 50 -35.33 -46.60 -8.82
CA SER A 50 -34.20 -47.46 -8.42
C SER A 50 -33.38 -46.62 -7.44
N SER A 51 -33.63 -46.67 -6.13
CA SER A 51 -32.92 -47.56 -5.20
C SER A 51 -31.58 -48.04 -5.75
N ASP A 52 -30.51 -47.25 -5.51
CA ASP A 52 -29.09 -47.65 -5.36
C ASP A 52 -28.22 -46.39 -5.56
N GLY A 53 -27.28 -46.00 -4.71
CA GLY A 53 -26.78 -46.59 -3.49
C GLY A 53 -26.51 -45.47 -2.48
N ILE A 54 -26.90 -45.73 -1.24
CA ILE A 54 -26.14 -45.28 -0.09
C ILE A 54 -24.71 -45.73 -0.38
N ARG A 55 -23.85 -44.80 -0.82
CA ARG A 55 -22.41 -45.03 -0.85
C ARG A 55 -22.06 -45.47 0.55
N GLU A 56 -21.65 -46.73 0.66
CA GLU A 56 -21.21 -47.35 1.90
C GLU A 56 -20.36 -46.33 2.66
N ARG A 57 -20.86 -45.91 3.83
CA ARG A 57 -20.03 -45.16 4.77
C ARG A 57 -18.89 -46.10 5.11
N GLU A 58 -17.71 -45.84 4.57
CA GLU A 58 -16.48 -46.37 5.15
C GLU A 58 -16.56 -46.18 6.67
N PRO A 59 -16.11 -47.15 7.46
CA PRO A 59 -16.25 -47.10 8.89
C PRO A 59 -15.63 -45.79 9.40
N VAL A 60 -16.39 -45.04 10.19
CA VAL A 60 -15.96 -43.80 10.86
C VAL A 60 -14.60 -43.97 11.56
N ALA A 61 -14.29 -45.20 11.99
CA ALA A 61 -12.99 -45.61 12.51
C ALA A 61 -11.83 -45.43 11.51
N GLY A 62 -11.97 -45.85 10.24
CA GLY A 62 -10.91 -45.72 9.22
C GLY A 62 -10.60 -44.27 8.88
N ARG A 63 -11.62 -43.40 8.90
CA ARG A 63 -11.48 -41.96 8.65
C ARG A 63 -10.82 -41.21 9.79
N ARG A 64 -11.11 -41.58 11.04
CA ARG A 64 -10.40 -41.08 12.24
C ARG A 64 -8.92 -41.46 12.21
N VAL A 65 -8.57 -42.66 11.73
CA VAL A 65 -7.15 -43.06 11.62
C VAL A 65 -6.37 -42.16 10.65
N VAL A 66 -7.00 -41.72 9.56
CA VAL A 66 -6.37 -40.80 8.58
C VAL A 66 -6.16 -39.40 9.15
N SER A 67 -7.16 -38.81 9.83
CA SER A 67 -6.98 -37.49 10.44
C SER A 67 -5.94 -37.52 11.58
N LEU A 68 -5.92 -38.58 12.37
CA LEU A 68 -4.92 -38.77 13.42
C LEU A 68 -3.49 -38.97 12.87
N ALA A 69 -3.36 -39.61 11.72
CA ALA A 69 -2.08 -39.74 11.02
C ALA A 69 -1.61 -38.39 10.45
N ALA A 70 -2.52 -37.60 9.87
CA ALA A 70 -2.22 -36.26 9.36
C ALA A 70 -1.81 -35.30 10.49
N LEU A 71 -2.47 -35.34 11.65
CA LEU A 71 -2.06 -34.53 12.82
C LEU A 71 -0.66 -34.91 13.34
N ALA A 72 -0.31 -36.20 13.31
CA ALA A 72 1.01 -36.66 13.70
C ALA A 72 2.09 -36.25 12.66
N ALA A 73 1.77 -36.33 11.37
CA ALA A 73 2.64 -35.87 10.28
C ALA A 73 2.88 -34.36 10.35
N ALA A 74 1.83 -33.57 10.60
CA ALA A 74 1.91 -32.13 10.76
C ALA A 74 2.79 -31.73 11.96
N ALA A 75 2.69 -32.47 13.07
CA ALA A 75 3.55 -32.28 14.23
C ALA A 75 5.03 -32.57 13.89
N ALA A 76 5.32 -33.70 13.23
CA ALA A 76 6.68 -34.03 12.81
C ALA A 76 7.25 -32.98 11.82
N ALA A 77 6.46 -32.57 10.82
CA ALA A 77 6.86 -31.56 9.86
C ALA A 77 7.13 -30.19 10.52
N ALA A 78 6.33 -29.77 11.50
CA ALA A 78 6.55 -28.54 12.24
C ALA A 78 7.88 -28.57 13.03
N LEU A 79 8.21 -29.72 13.61
CA LEU A 79 9.45 -29.93 14.37
C LEU A 79 10.69 -29.95 13.48
N ASP A 80 10.54 -30.37 12.23
CA ASP A 80 11.59 -30.32 11.19
C ASP A 80 11.66 -28.94 10.47
N ASN A 81 10.97 -27.91 10.98
CA ASN A 81 10.84 -26.58 10.36
C ASN A 81 10.19 -26.59 8.95
N ALA A 82 9.49 -27.66 8.58
CA ALA A 82 8.71 -27.76 7.34
C ALA A 82 7.30 -27.16 7.52
N TYR A 83 7.24 -25.89 7.97
CA TYR A 83 6.00 -25.21 8.36
C TYR A 83 4.94 -25.11 7.26
N GLY A 84 5.34 -25.10 5.99
CA GLY A 84 4.41 -25.11 4.85
C GLY A 84 3.59 -26.39 4.79
N VAL A 85 4.26 -27.54 4.91
CA VAL A 85 3.63 -28.87 4.88
C VAL A 85 2.73 -29.07 6.10
N ALA A 86 3.25 -28.73 7.29
CA ALA A 86 2.48 -28.81 8.53
C ALA A 86 1.20 -27.96 8.47
N SER A 87 1.27 -26.78 7.85
CA SER A 87 0.12 -25.90 7.75
C SER A 87 -0.93 -26.38 6.74
N GLU A 88 -0.52 -27.03 5.65
CA GLU A 88 -1.44 -27.62 4.66
C GLU A 88 -2.19 -28.81 5.25
N ASP A 89 -1.49 -29.67 5.99
CA ASP A 89 -2.09 -30.82 6.68
C ASP A 89 -3.11 -30.35 7.75
N LEU A 90 -2.78 -29.32 8.52
CA LEU A 90 -3.69 -28.76 9.53
C LEU A 90 -4.94 -28.11 8.93
N ASP A 91 -4.82 -27.39 7.82
CA ASP A 91 -5.96 -26.81 7.10
C ASP A 91 -6.85 -27.90 6.48
N TRP A 92 -6.24 -28.98 5.97
CA TRP A 92 -6.98 -30.14 5.49
C TRP A 92 -7.76 -30.83 6.61
N VAL A 93 -7.12 -31.10 7.76
CA VAL A 93 -7.76 -31.72 8.92
C VAL A 93 -8.90 -30.83 9.44
N ALA A 94 -8.69 -29.52 9.57
CA ALA A 94 -9.72 -28.59 10.06
C ALA A 94 -10.97 -28.59 9.17
N ARG A 95 -10.81 -28.56 7.84
CA ARG A 95 -11.94 -28.62 6.89
C ARG A 95 -12.61 -29.99 6.88
N TYR A 96 -11.82 -31.05 6.96
CA TYR A 96 -12.32 -32.42 6.93
C TYR A 96 -13.11 -32.76 8.20
N GLU A 97 -12.55 -32.50 9.39
CA GLU A 97 -13.17 -32.82 10.68
C GLU A 97 -14.44 -32.01 10.95
N LEU A 98 -14.50 -30.74 10.52
CA LEU A 98 -15.73 -29.93 10.49
C LEU A 98 -16.89 -30.66 9.79
N SER A 99 -16.63 -31.09 8.56
CA SER A 99 -17.64 -31.70 7.70
C SER A 99 -18.01 -33.11 8.14
N ALA A 100 -17.03 -33.89 8.65
CA ALA A 100 -17.17 -35.31 8.91
C ALA A 100 -17.58 -35.68 10.35
N LEU A 101 -17.08 -34.96 11.37
CA LEU A 101 -17.35 -35.27 12.78
C LEU A 101 -18.56 -34.49 13.32
N HIS A 102 -18.76 -33.26 12.84
CA HIS A 102 -19.81 -32.36 13.35
C HIS A 102 -20.97 -32.15 12.37
N GLY A 103 -20.83 -32.61 11.12
CA GLY A 103 -21.86 -32.43 10.08
C GLY A 103 -22.07 -30.96 9.69
N LEU A 104 -21.05 -30.12 9.94
CA LEU A 104 -21.12 -28.69 9.74
C LEU A 104 -20.43 -28.33 8.41
N ASP A 105 -21.18 -27.70 7.52
CA ASP A 105 -20.63 -27.04 6.33
C ASP A 105 -19.80 -25.82 6.77
N ALA A 106 -18.67 -25.56 6.10
CA ALA A 106 -17.80 -24.41 6.36
C ALA A 106 -18.50 -23.06 6.13
N SER A 107 -19.69 -23.08 5.53
CA SER A 107 -20.61 -21.95 5.34
C SER A 107 -21.47 -21.61 6.57
N LEU A 108 -21.51 -22.45 7.61
CA LEU A 108 -22.34 -22.23 8.81
C LEU A 108 -21.68 -21.22 9.77
N CYS A 109 -22.49 -20.27 10.27
CA CYS A 109 -22.08 -19.32 11.30
C CYS A 109 -22.66 -19.72 12.66
N PHE A 110 -21.83 -19.76 13.70
CA PHE A 110 -22.26 -20.11 15.06
C PHE A 110 -22.94 -18.93 15.76
N PRO A 111 -23.97 -19.16 16.61
CA PRO A 111 -24.73 -18.10 17.26
C PRO A 111 -23.86 -17.29 18.23
N ALA A 112 -24.28 -16.06 18.49
CA ALA A 112 -23.56 -15.14 19.35
C ALA A 112 -23.62 -15.55 20.84
N VAL A 113 -22.67 -15.02 21.61
CA VAL A 113 -22.35 -15.42 23.00
C VAL A 113 -23.48 -15.05 23.98
N SER A 114 -24.37 -14.11 23.64
CA SER A 114 -25.56 -13.78 24.42
C SER A 114 -26.79 -13.52 23.55
N GLU A 115 -28.00 -13.78 24.06
CA GLU A 115 -29.27 -13.56 23.31
C GLU A 115 -29.49 -12.09 22.86
N GLY A 116 -28.70 -11.14 23.39
CA GLY A 116 -28.74 -9.72 23.01
C GLY A 116 -27.81 -9.32 21.86
N ASP A 117 -26.94 -10.21 21.41
CA ASP A 117 -25.96 -9.93 20.37
C ASP A 117 -26.57 -10.15 18.96
N GLY A 118 -26.66 -9.09 18.17
CA GLY A 118 -27.28 -9.14 16.84
C GLY A 118 -26.55 -10.02 15.81
N ASP A 119 -27.19 -10.31 14.67
CA ASP A 119 -26.70 -11.22 13.61
C ASP A 119 -25.30 -10.92 13.04
N LYS A 120 -24.74 -9.73 13.32
CA LYS A 120 -23.39 -9.32 12.92
C LYS A 120 -22.28 -9.90 13.83
N ASN A 121 -22.66 -10.57 14.92
CA ASN A 121 -21.75 -11.12 15.94
C ASN A 121 -21.47 -12.63 15.78
N ARG A 122 -21.95 -13.24 14.70
CA ARG A 122 -21.74 -14.66 14.41
C ARG A 122 -20.37 -14.90 13.76
N LEU A 123 -19.54 -15.76 14.34
CA LEU A 123 -18.28 -16.23 13.75
C LEU A 123 -18.56 -17.36 12.74
N LYS A 124 -17.80 -17.41 11.64
CA LYS A 124 -17.91 -18.49 10.65
C LYS A 124 -17.29 -19.77 11.21
N GLY A 125 -17.78 -20.91 10.72
CA GLY A 125 -17.36 -22.23 11.20
C GLY A 125 -15.87 -22.53 11.02
N THR A 126 -15.20 -21.89 10.06
CA THR A 126 -13.77 -22.12 9.76
C THR A 126 -12.84 -21.70 10.90
N VAL A 127 -13.03 -20.51 11.50
CA VAL A 127 -12.20 -20.08 12.65
C VAL A 127 -12.42 -20.98 13.86
N THR A 128 -13.67 -21.31 14.17
CA THR A 128 -14.02 -22.20 15.28
C THR A 128 -13.39 -23.58 15.13
N ALA A 129 -13.41 -24.12 13.92
CA ALA A 129 -12.80 -25.41 13.64
C ALA A 129 -11.28 -25.39 13.71
N THR A 130 -10.66 -24.36 13.14
CA THR A 130 -9.20 -24.20 13.20
C THR A 130 -8.75 -24.12 14.67
N MET A 131 -9.52 -23.43 15.52
CA MET A 131 -9.27 -23.36 16.96
C MET A 131 -9.31 -24.74 17.63
N LEU A 132 -10.35 -25.54 17.39
CA LEU A 132 -10.49 -26.89 17.95
C LEU A 132 -9.41 -27.86 17.41
N THR A 133 -9.12 -27.81 16.10
CA THR A 133 -8.10 -28.65 15.47
C THR A 133 -6.72 -28.35 16.02
N LEU A 134 -6.37 -27.06 16.20
CA LEU A 134 -5.07 -26.68 16.77
C LEU A 134 -4.95 -27.03 18.25
N SER A 135 -6.03 -26.88 19.03
CA SER A 135 -6.07 -27.35 20.43
C SER A 135 -5.81 -28.86 20.51
N HIS A 136 -6.54 -29.65 19.71
CA HIS A 136 -6.37 -31.10 19.67
C HIS A 136 -4.97 -31.52 19.19
N TRP A 137 -4.45 -30.83 18.18
CA TRP A 137 -3.12 -31.06 17.64
C TRP A 137 -2.02 -30.81 18.68
N ILE A 138 -2.05 -29.68 19.38
CA ILE A 138 -1.06 -29.35 20.41
C ILE A 138 -1.16 -30.31 21.59
N ALA A 139 -2.37 -30.64 22.06
CA ALA A 139 -2.56 -31.59 23.15
C ALA A 139 -1.97 -32.96 22.80
N ARG A 140 -2.21 -33.44 21.58
CA ARG A 140 -1.65 -34.71 21.08
C ARG A 140 -0.14 -34.66 20.93
N ALA A 141 0.39 -33.56 20.41
CA ALA A 141 1.84 -33.37 20.29
C ALA A 141 2.52 -33.35 21.67
N LYS A 142 1.93 -32.67 22.67
CA LYS A 142 2.39 -32.68 24.06
C LYS A 142 2.39 -34.09 24.65
N MET A 143 1.33 -34.88 24.42
CA MET A 143 1.27 -36.28 24.86
C MET A 143 2.35 -37.15 24.19
N ASN A 144 2.60 -36.96 22.89
CA ASN A 144 3.62 -37.70 22.15
C ASN A 144 5.05 -37.32 22.56
N ILE A 145 5.29 -36.04 22.84
CA ILE A 145 6.58 -35.56 23.34
C ILE A 145 6.83 -36.12 24.75
N ALA A 146 5.80 -36.09 25.62
CA ALA A 146 5.90 -36.65 26.97
C ALA A 146 6.12 -38.16 26.97
N SER A 147 5.48 -38.91 26.05
CA SER A 147 5.66 -40.36 25.93
C SER A 147 7.01 -40.76 25.35
N ALA A 148 7.66 -39.87 24.59
CA ALA A 148 9.00 -40.09 24.04
C ALA A 148 10.13 -39.88 25.08
N GLY A 149 9.86 -39.24 26.23
CA GLY A 149 10.84 -39.03 27.30
C GLY A 149 12.10 -38.28 26.83
N ASP A 150 13.28 -38.68 27.30
CA ASP A 150 14.58 -38.06 26.93
C ASP A 150 14.98 -38.27 25.46
N ALA A 151 14.26 -39.14 24.72
CA ALA A 151 14.48 -39.37 23.28
C ALA A 151 13.60 -38.47 22.40
N GLY A 152 12.69 -37.69 23.00
CA GLY A 152 11.77 -36.80 22.30
C GLY A 152 12.30 -35.38 22.09
N PRO A 153 11.69 -34.61 21.18
CA PRO A 153 12.02 -33.21 20.99
C PRO A 153 11.48 -32.43 22.21
N GLY A 154 12.38 -32.01 23.12
CA GLY A 154 12.04 -31.46 24.44
C GLY A 154 11.20 -30.17 24.44
N LEU A 155 11.04 -29.50 25.58
CA LEU A 155 10.13 -28.34 25.77
C LEU A 155 10.18 -27.22 24.69
N ALA A 156 11.32 -27.00 24.04
CA ALA A 156 11.46 -26.05 22.92
C ALA A 156 10.63 -26.43 21.66
N ALA A 157 10.31 -27.71 21.50
CA ALA A 157 9.43 -28.24 20.47
C ALA A 157 7.99 -27.74 20.62
N VAL A 158 7.53 -27.65 21.88
CA VAL A 158 6.19 -27.17 22.20
C VAL A 158 6.02 -25.70 21.82
N SER A 159 7.02 -24.87 22.09
CA SER A 159 6.98 -23.45 21.68
C SER A 159 6.91 -23.26 20.16
N ALA A 160 7.54 -24.11 19.36
CA ALA A 160 7.46 -24.04 17.90
C ALA A 160 6.06 -24.40 17.38
N LEU A 161 5.39 -25.38 18.02
CA LEU A 161 4.01 -25.76 17.71
C LEU A 161 3.03 -24.63 18.09
N GLU A 162 3.24 -24.02 19.25
CA GLU A 162 2.46 -22.87 19.73
C GLU A 162 2.61 -21.66 18.79
N GLU A 163 3.82 -21.39 18.30
CA GLU A 163 4.08 -20.33 17.32
C GLU A 163 3.37 -20.62 15.99
N LEU A 164 3.46 -21.84 15.46
CA LEU A 164 2.76 -22.23 14.24
C LEU A 164 1.23 -22.13 14.38
N ALA A 165 0.68 -22.53 15.53
CA ALA A 165 -0.74 -22.41 15.82
C ALA A 165 -1.19 -20.95 15.84
N SER A 166 -0.42 -20.07 16.49
CA SER A 166 -0.68 -18.62 16.52
C SER A 166 -0.67 -18.01 15.10
N GLN A 167 0.33 -18.38 14.29
CA GLN A 167 0.42 -17.93 12.89
C GLN A 167 -0.74 -18.44 12.03
N THR A 168 -1.17 -19.69 12.24
CA THR A 168 -2.27 -20.32 11.49
C THR A 168 -3.62 -19.69 11.85
N LEU A 169 -3.90 -19.50 13.15
CA LEU A 169 -5.10 -18.78 13.61
C LEU A 169 -5.13 -17.35 13.07
N SER A 170 -4.00 -16.65 13.13
CA SER A 170 -3.87 -15.31 12.56
C SER A 170 -4.21 -15.30 11.07
N ARG A 171 -3.71 -16.27 10.30
CA ARG A 171 -3.96 -16.36 8.86
C ARG A 171 -5.42 -16.63 8.53
N VAL A 172 -6.04 -17.60 9.20
CA VAL A 172 -7.45 -17.97 8.97
C VAL A 172 -8.37 -16.81 9.37
N ALA A 173 -8.12 -16.16 10.50
CA ALA A 173 -8.85 -14.97 10.92
C ALA A 173 -8.69 -13.79 9.93
N ASN A 174 -7.47 -13.58 9.41
CA ASN A 174 -7.19 -12.54 8.42
C ASN A 174 -7.98 -12.75 7.10
N ALA A 175 -8.19 -14.00 6.71
CA ALA A 175 -8.95 -14.37 5.52
C ALA A 175 -10.47 -14.18 5.71
N GLU A 176 -10.97 -14.32 6.94
CA GLU A 176 -12.41 -14.16 7.23
C GLU A 176 -12.85 -12.71 7.41
N GLY A 177 -11.96 -11.82 7.83
CA GLY A 177 -12.26 -10.39 7.95
C GLY A 177 -11.01 -9.56 8.09
N ALA A 178 -10.51 -9.01 6.97
CA ALA A 178 -9.61 -7.86 6.91
C ALA A 178 -8.62 -7.72 8.09
N SER A 179 -7.75 -8.71 8.23
CA SER A 179 -6.53 -8.69 9.04
C SER A 179 -6.68 -8.34 10.54
N TRP A 180 -6.62 -9.36 11.40
CA TRP A 180 -6.44 -9.23 12.86
C TRP A 180 -5.21 -8.36 13.19
N LYS A 181 -4.16 -8.47 12.38
CA LYS A 181 -2.93 -7.67 12.48
C LYS A 181 -3.13 -6.21 12.03
N ALA A 182 -4.08 -5.93 11.12
CA ALA A 182 -4.47 -4.58 10.72
C ALA A 182 -5.43 -3.97 11.77
N MET A 183 -6.31 -4.75 12.39
CA MET A 183 -7.11 -4.31 13.54
C MET A 183 -6.21 -3.88 14.72
N TYR A 184 -5.09 -4.57 14.91
CA TYR A 184 -4.06 -4.21 15.90
C TYR A 184 -3.29 -2.92 15.62
N LEU A 185 -3.24 -2.48 14.36
CA LEU A 185 -2.46 -1.33 13.90
C LEU A 185 -3.33 -0.11 13.55
N ASP A 186 -4.63 -0.29 13.31
CA ASP A 186 -5.51 0.74 12.73
C ASP A 186 -6.58 1.28 13.71
N GLY A 187 -6.58 0.86 14.99
CA GLY A 187 -7.46 1.44 16.02
C GLY A 187 -8.96 1.34 15.74
N PHE A 188 -9.39 0.45 14.85
CA PHE A 188 -10.80 0.18 14.59
C PHE A 188 -11.39 -0.62 15.77
N SER A 189 -12.51 -0.13 16.31
CA SER A 189 -13.18 -0.68 17.49
C SER A 189 -13.42 -2.18 17.37
N GLY A 190 -12.91 -2.91 18.35
CA GLY A 190 -12.94 -4.35 18.46
C GLY A 190 -14.33 -4.96 18.29
N ASP A 191 -14.34 -6.11 17.63
CA ASP A 191 -15.41 -7.09 17.81
C ASP A 191 -14.90 -8.49 17.44
N ALA A 192 -14.03 -8.65 16.44
CA ALA A 192 -13.52 -9.97 16.06
C ALA A 192 -12.64 -10.63 17.15
N VAL A 193 -11.64 -9.91 17.68
CA VAL A 193 -10.67 -10.43 18.68
C VAL A 193 -11.38 -10.89 19.97
N THR A 194 -12.20 -10.00 20.51
CA THR A 194 -13.00 -10.21 21.73
C THR A 194 -14.03 -11.34 21.52
N ARG A 195 -14.66 -11.43 20.35
CA ARG A 195 -15.60 -12.54 20.02
C ARG A 195 -14.89 -13.88 19.90
N THR A 196 -13.71 -13.93 19.28
CA THR A 196 -12.92 -15.16 19.15
C THR A 196 -12.44 -15.64 20.53
N ALA A 197 -11.97 -14.74 21.39
CA ALA A 197 -11.60 -15.08 22.77
C ALA A 197 -12.81 -15.53 23.62
N ALA A 198 -13.96 -14.85 23.50
CA ALA A 198 -15.20 -15.27 24.18
C ALA A 198 -15.67 -16.66 23.72
N THR A 199 -15.55 -16.96 22.42
CA THR A 199 -15.89 -18.28 21.88
C THR A 199 -14.90 -19.36 22.34
N ALA A 200 -13.61 -19.02 22.45
CA ALA A 200 -12.60 -19.91 23.03
C ALA A 200 -12.94 -20.28 24.48
N ARG A 201 -13.40 -19.33 25.31
CA ARG A 201 -13.82 -19.59 26.70
C ARG A 201 -14.99 -20.58 26.82
N VAL A 202 -15.86 -20.63 25.81
CA VAL A 202 -17.02 -21.53 25.79
C VAL A 202 -16.63 -22.92 25.29
N LEU A 203 -15.69 -22.99 24.35
CA LEU A 203 -15.35 -24.23 23.64
C LEU A 203 -14.13 -24.97 24.18
N LEU A 204 -13.23 -24.29 24.87
CA LEU A 204 -11.95 -24.81 25.33
C LEU A 204 -11.81 -24.71 26.85
N GLU A 205 -11.10 -25.68 27.44
CA GLU A 205 -10.77 -25.70 28.88
C GLU A 205 -9.86 -24.53 29.27
N GLU A 206 -9.83 -24.16 30.55
CA GLU A 206 -9.12 -22.97 31.04
C GLU A 206 -7.60 -23.04 30.87
N ASP A 207 -7.03 -24.25 30.87
CA ASP A 207 -5.63 -24.54 30.66
C ASP A 207 -5.27 -24.85 29.20
N ASP A 208 -6.24 -24.76 28.27
CA ASP A 208 -6.00 -24.97 26.86
C ASP A 208 -5.09 -23.88 26.28
N VAL A 209 -4.06 -24.33 25.57
CA VAL A 209 -3.01 -23.48 25.00
C VAL A 209 -3.57 -22.45 24.01
N ILE A 210 -4.53 -22.86 23.18
CA ILE A 210 -5.14 -21.97 22.19
C ILE A 210 -6.01 -20.93 22.89
N ARG A 211 -6.74 -21.34 23.94
CA ARG A 211 -7.50 -20.39 24.77
C ARG A 211 -6.58 -19.35 25.41
N LEU A 212 -5.48 -19.78 26.03
CA LEU A 212 -4.49 -18.89 26.66
C LEU A 212 -3.86 -17.91 25.66
N ILE A 213 -3.53 -18.37 24.45
CA ILE A 213 -3.03 -17.50 23.37
C ILE A 213 -4.07 -16.43 23.00
N LEU A 214 -5.33 -16.81 22.88
CA LEU A 214 -6.43 -15.91 22.50
C LEU A 214 -6.78 -14.91 23.61
N GLU A 215 -6.77 -15.33 24.87
CA GLU A 215 -7.01 -14.46 26.03
C GLU A 215 -5.90 -13.42 26.21
N ARG A 216 -4.62 -13.83 26.07
CA ARG A 216 -3.49 -12.89 26.07
C ARG A 216 -3.59 -11.86 24.93
N THR A 217 -4.00 -12.33 23.75
CA THR A 217 -4.22 -11.47 22.58
C THR A 217 -5.38 -10.48 22.85
N GLU A 218 -6.48 -10.93 23.46
CA GLU A 218 -7.57 -10.02 23.84
C GLU A 218 -7.13 -8.98 24.88
N GLU A 219 -6.34 -9.38 25.89
CA GLU A 219 -5.83 -8.47 26.92
C GLU A 219 -4.93 -7.37 26.33
N GLU A 220 -4.00 -7.73 25.44
CA GLU A 220 -3.15 -6.76 24.73
C GLU A 220 -3.98 -5.80 23.87
N HIS A 221 -5.05 -6.29 23.25
CA HIS A 221 -5.98 -5.46 22.47
C HIS A 221 -6.77 -4.48 23.36
N LEU A 222 -7.30 -4.94 24.49
CA LEU A 222 -8.03 -4.10 25.44
C LEU A 222 -7.13 -3.03 26.06
N ARG A 223 -5.88 -3.36 26.41
CA ARG A 223 -4.90 -2.39 26.91
C ARG A 223 -4.61 -1.29 25.88
N LYS A 224 -4.42 -1.64 24.61
CA LYS A 224 -4.26 -0.65 23.51
C LYS A 224 -5.47 0.27 23.39
N LEU A 225 -6.69 -0.27 23.43
CA LEU A 225 -7.92 0.54 23.37
C LEU A 225 -8.06 1.50 24.55
N MET A 226 -7.60 1.08 25.73
CA MET A 226 -7.60 1.88 26.95
C MET A 226 -6.39 2.83 27.06
N ASN A 227 -5.55 2.92 26.03
CA ASN A 227 -4.26 3.64 26.03
C ASN A 227 -3.36 3.26 27.22
N GLN A 228 -3.39 1.99 27.62
CA GLN A 228 -2.51 1.42 28.62
C GLN A 228 -1.32 0.73 27.93
N PRO A 229 -0.15 0.69 28.59
CA PRO A 229 1.00 -0.04 28.08
C PRO A 229 0.63 -1.51 27.83
N THR A 230 1.06 -2.04 26.70
CA THR A 230 0.85 -3.47 26.41
C THR A 230 1.70 -4.35 27.34
N LEU A 231 1.33 -5.62 27.50
CA LEU A 231 2.10 -6.57 28.30
C LEU A 231 3.58 -6.64 27.87
N ASP A 232 3.84 -6.52 26.56
CA ASP A 232 5.20 -6.52 26.00
C ASP A 232 5.94 -5.21 26.28
N GLU A 233 5.24 -4.07 26.32
CA GLU A 233 5.78 -2.75 26.73
C GLU A 233 6.10 -2.70 28.23
N GLU A 234 5.32 -3.38 29.08
CA GLU A 234 5.59 -3.49 30.52
C GLU A 234 6.77 -4.43 30.82
N GLN A 235 6.89 -5.54 30.09
CA GLN A 235 7.99 -6.49 30.27
C GLN A 235 9.30 -5.99 29.66
N PHE A 236 9.25 -5.20 28.59
CA PHE A 236 10.45 -4.74 27.86
C PHE A 236 10.33 -3.26 27.42
N PRO A 237 10.44 -2.30 28.37
CA PRO A 237 10.24 -0.88 28.10
C PRO A 237 11.17 -0.30 27.01
N ASP A 238 12.40 -0.82 26.88
CA ASP A 238 13.40 -0.30 25.93
C ASP A 238 13.29 -0.93 24.52
N ARG A 239 12.45 -1.94 24.32
CA ARG A 239 12.44 -2.74 23.09
C ARG A 239 11.71 -2.05 21.93
N GLU A 240 10.65 -1.31 22.23
CA GLU A 240 9.98 -0.46 21.25
C GLU A 240 10.84 0.72 20.84
N GLU A 241 11.50 1.37 21.79
CA GLU A 241 12.42 2.48 21.50
C GLU A 241 13.60 2.00 20.66
N ALA A 242 14.19 0.85 20.99
CA ALA A 242 15.24 0.22 20.19
C ALA A 242 14.74 -0.16 18.78
N ARG A 243 13.52 -0.69 18.63
CA ARG A 243 12.93 -1.03 17.32
C ARG A 243 12.66 0.22 16.49
N ARG A 244 12.09 1.28 17.08
CA ARG A 244 11.86 2.57 16.41
C ARG A 244 13.19 3.24 16.04
N MET A 245 14.20 3.16 16.89
CA MET A 245 15.54 3.70 16.61
C MET A 245 16.24 2.90 15.50
N ARG A 246 16.11 1.57 15.46
CA ARG A 246 16.62 0.75 14.35
C ARG A 246 15.89 1.05 13.05
N TYR A 247 14.55 1.12 13.07
CA TYR A 247 13.76 1.46 11.89
C TYR A 247 14.06 2.87 11.38
N ARG A 248 14.25 3.85 12.27
CA ARG A 248 14.69 5.20 11.90
C ARG A 248 16.11 5.19 11.33
N ALA A 249 17.04 4.46 11.95
CA ALA A 249 18.41 4.33 11.46
C ALA A 249 18.46 3.63 10.09
N GLU A 250 17.64 2.61 9.86
CA GLU A 250 17.48 1.95 8.56
C GLU A 250 16.87 2.90 7.53
N LYS A 251 15.83 3.65 7.90
CA LYS A 251 15.21 4.70 7.07
C LYS A 251 16.16 5.84 6.72
N ASP A 252 17.03 6.22 7.65
CA ASP A 252 18.04 7.27 7.45
C ASP A 252 19.26 6.74 6.67
N ALA A 253 19.49 5.43 6.69
CA ALA A 253 20.51 4.74 5.89
C ALA A 253 20.04 4.46 4.44
N GLU A 254 18.73 4.46 4.16
CA GLU A 254 18.20 4.35 2.79
C GLU A 254 18.76 5.48 1.91
N PRO A 255 19.41 5.18 0.77
CA PRO A 255 19.89 6.20 -0.14
C PRO A 255 18.74 7.13 -0.56
N LEU A 256 18.98 8.44 -0.52
CA LEU A 256 17.96 9.46 -0.82
C LEU A 256 17.24 9.21 -2.16
N ALA A 257 17.96 8.72 -3.17
CA ALA A 257 17.40 8.40 -4.47
C ALA A 257 16.34 7.30 -4.40
N GLU A 258 16.54 6.29 -3.56
CA GLU A 258 15.61 5.16 -3.36
C GLU A 258 14.40 5.60 -2.55
N ARG A 259 14.61 6.38 -1.49
CA ARG A 259 13.51 6.99 -0.73
C ARG A 259 12.59 7.83 -1.63
N LEU A 260 13.17 8.69 -2.46
CA LEU A 260 12.39 9.56 -3.37
C LEU A 260 11.75 8.77 -4.51
N TRP A 261 12.36 7.68 -4.98
CA TRP A 261 11.74 6.76 -5.94
C TRP A 261 10.55 6.02 -5.33
N ALA A 262 10.71 5.49 -4.12
CA ALA A 262 9.65 4.80 -3.39
C ALA A 262 8.47 5.75 -3.12
N MET A 263 8.73 6.97 -2.64
CA MET A 263 7.70 8.00 -2.44
C MET A 263 6.93 8.32 -3.72
N ARG A 264 7.62 8.47 -4.87
CA ARG A 264 6.96 8.72 -6.16
C ARG A 264 6.06 7.55 -6.59
N ASN A 265 6.52 6.32 -6.44
CA ASN A 265 5.75 5.14 -6.81
C ASN A 265 4.56 4.90 -5.88
N SER A 266 4.74 5.05 -4.57
CA SER A 266 3.66 4.98 -3.60
C SER A 266 2.62 6.07 -3.84
N ALA A 267 3.06 7.31 -4.14
CA ALA A 267 2.15 8.39 -4.50
C ALA A 267 1.37 8.09 -5.80
N ALA A 268 2.02 7.51 -6.81
CA ALA A 268 1.34 7.10 -8.04
C ALA A 268 0.25 6.04 -7.77
N GLN A 269 0.54 5.04 -6.93
CA GLN A 269 -0.44 4.03 -6.52
C GLN A 269 -1.60 4.64 -5.72
N LEU A 270 -1.31 5.55 -4.78
CA LEU A 270 -2.33 6.28 -4.02
C LEU A 270 -3.21 7.16 -4.92
N ALA A 271 -2.62 7.81 -5.92
CA ALA A 271 -3.36 8.62 -6.88
C ALA A 271 -4.30 7.77 -7.74
N GLN A 272 -3.88 6.55 -8.13
CA GLN A 272 -4.68 5.59 -8.88
C GLN A 272 -5.82 4.98 -8.05
N SER A 273 -5.59 4.72 -6.75
CA SER A 273 -6.61 4.17 -5.85
C SER A 273 -7.63 5.20 -5.36
N GLY A 274 -7.47 6.48 -5.75
CA GLY A 274 -8.37 7.58 -5.38
C GLY A 274 -7.94 8.38 -4.14
N ALA A 275 -6.87 7.97 -3.45
CA ALA A 275 -6.28 8.68 -2.31
C ALA A 275 -5.37 9.84 -2.75
N ARG A 276 -5.82 10.69 -3.68
CA ARG A 276 -5.02 11.77 -4.28
C ARG A 276 -4.49 12.80 -3.28
N ALA A 277 -5.26 13.10 -2.22
CA ALA A 277 -4.81 14.05 -1.20
C ALA A 277 -3.56 13.53 -0.44
N GLN A 278 -3.49 12.21 -0.19
CA GLN A 278 -2.31 11.59 0.43
C GLN A 278 -1.15 11.50 -0.56
N ALA A 279 -1.43 11.23 -1.83
CA ALA A 279 -0.41 11.28 -2.89
C ALA A 279 0.22 12.67 -3.00
N ARG A 280 -0.60 13.73 -2.96
CA ARG A 280 -0.16 15.13 -2.92
C ARG A 280 0.80 15.38 -1.77
N THR A 281 0.41 15.07 -0.53
CA THR A 281 1.25 15.34 0.64
C THR A 281 2.59 14.62 0.57
N MET A 282 2.58 13.38 0.07
CA MET A 282 3.80 12.58 -0.10
C MET A 282 4.74 13.17 -1.16
N LEU A 283 4.20 13.68 -2.26
CA LEU A 283 4.99 14.32 -3.32
C LEU A 283 5.51 15.70 -2.92
N GLU A 284 4.74 16.49 -2.16
CA GLU A 284 5.20 17.76 -1.59
C GLU A 284 6.34 17.54 -0.58
N GLU A 285 6.26 16.47 0.23
CA GLU A 285 7.36 16.05 1.10
C GLU A 285 8.59 15.63 0.30
N ALA A 286 8.41 14.80 -0.73
CA ALA A 286 9.50 14.39 -1.62
C ALA A 286 10.21 15.58 -2.29
N TYR A 287 9.44 16.58 -2.73
CA TYR A 287 9.98 17.82 -3.30
C TYR A 287 10.78 18.63 -2.26
N THR A 288 10.29 18.72 -1.02
CA THR A 288 10.98 19.42 0.07
C THR A 288 12.31 18.75 0.41
N ILE A 289 12.28 17.42 0.58
CA ILE A 289 13.48 16.60 0.82
C ILE A 289 14.53 16.82 -0.28
N ARG A 290 14.09 16.87 -1.55
CA ARG A 290 14.97 17.10 -2.69
C ARG A 290 15.65 18.48 -2.64
N ILE A 291 14.89 19.53 -2.38
CA ILE A 291 15.46 20.89 -2.34
C ILE A 291 16.46 21.02 -1.19
N ASP A 292 16.14 20.46 -0.03
CA ASP A 292 17.03 20.50 1.13
C ASP A 292 18.34 19.76 0.85
N ASP A 293 18.30 18.61 0.17
CA ASP A 293 19.50 17.89 -0.27
C ASP A 293 20.33 18.70 -1.28
N VAL A 294 19.68 19.34 -2.26
CA VAL A 294 20.40 20.19 -3.23
C VAL A 294 21.05 21.39 -2.53
N ALA A 295 20.36 22.02 -1.58
CA ALA A 295 20.89 23.13 -0.80
C ALA A 295 22.13 22.70 0.01
N LYS A 296 22.02 21.59 0.77
CA LYS A 296 23.15 21.02 1.52
C LYS A 296 24.34 20.68 0.64
N ARG A 297 24.11 20.12 -0.55
CA ARG A 297 25.19 19.80 -1.50
C ARG A 297 25.88 21.03 -2.05
N ARG A 298 25.13 22.10 -2.34
CA ARG A 298 25.71 23.38 -2.78
C ARG A 298 26.59 23.99 -1.70
N GLU A 299 26.09 24.02 -0.46
CA GLU A 299 26.84 24.48 0.70
C GLU A 299 28.13 23.67 0.89
N ALA A 300 28.03 22.34 0.84
CA ALA A 300 29.20 21.46 0.95
C ALA A 300 30.21 21.64 -0.19
N SER A 301 29.76 22.07 -1.37
CA SER A 301 30.61 22.35 -2.53
C SER A 301 31.18 23.77 -2.53
N GLY A 302 30.91 24.57 -1.48
CA GLY A 302 31.34 25.98 -1.39
C GLY A 302 30.67 26.90 -2.42
N LEU A 303 29.54 26.49 -3.00
CA LEU A 303 28.78 27.30 -3.94
C LEU A 303 27.82 28.22 -3.19
N GLU A 304 27.71 29.47 -3.66
CA GLU A 304 26.72 30.42 -3.14
C GLU A 304 25.29 29.83 -3.17
N PRO A 305 24.46 30.19 -2.17
CA PRO A 305 23.07 29.76 -2.14
C PRO A 305 22.35 30.16 -3.43
N ALA A 306 21.40 29.31 -3.84
CA ALA A 306 20.67 29.55 -5.07
C ALA A 306 19.93 30.91 -5.01
N PRO A 307 19.91 31.68 -6.12
CA PRO A 307 19.20 32.95 -6.14
C PRO A 307 17.75 32.80 -5.67
N PRO A 308 17.23 33.76 -4.89
CA PRO A 308 15.88 33.68 -4.37
C PRO A 308 14.86 33.53 -5.52
N GLY A 309 13.99 32.54 -5.40
CA GLY A 309 12.96 32.23 -6.39
C GLY A 309 13.40 31.38 -7.59
N SER A 310 14.68 30.94 -7.63
CA SER A 310 15.15 29.90 -8.54
C SER A 310 14.74 28.51 -8.08
N VAL A 311 14.71 27.55 -9.01
CA VAL A 311 14.36 26.15 -8.74
C VAL A 311 15.48 25.28 -9.28
N ALA A 312 15.96 24.36 -8.45
CA ALA A 312 16.98 23.41 -8.86
C ALA A 312 16.44 22.47 -9.95
N PRO A 313 17.17 22.25 -11.06
CA PRO A 313 16.71 21.36 -12.11
C PRO A 313 16.63 19.90 -11.65
N GLU A 314 17.38 19.49 -10.63
CA GLU A 314 17.28 18.17 -10.00
C GLU A 314 15.91 17.88 -9.35
N ALA A 315 15.09 18.91 -9.11
CA ALA A 315 13.73 18.77 -8.59
C ALA A 315 12.67 18.56 -9.68
N LEU A 316 13.07 18.55 -10.97
CA LEU A 316 12.16 18.29 -12.09
C LEU A 316 11.37 16.98 -11.94
N PRO A 317 11.95 15.83 -11.53
CA PRO A 317 11.19 14.60 -11.41
C PRO A 317 10.05 14.69 -10.40
N GLU A 318 10.29 15.31 -9.24
CA GLU A 318 9.28 15.52 -8.21
C GLU A 318 8.20 16.53 -8.67
N LEU A 319 8.59 17.59 -9.38
CA LEU A 319 7.65 18.56 -9.96
C LEU A 319 6.76 17.96 -11.05
N LEU A 320 7.29 17.09 -11.90
CA LEU A 320 6.51 16.40 -12.93
C LEU A 320 5.52 15.40 -12.32
N ALA A 321 5.92 14.71 -11.24
CA ALA A 321 5.01 13.84 -10.49
C ALA A 321 3.88 14.65 -9.82
N LEU A 322 4.19 15.82 -9.24
CA LEU A 322 3.18 16.74 -8.71
C LEU A 322 2.23 17.26 -9.80
N GLU A 323 2.75 17.62 -10.99
CA GLU A 323 1.92 18.06 -12.11
C GLU A 323 0.91 16.98 -12.51
N GLU A 324 1.33 15.72 -12.61
CA GLU A 324 0.45 14.61 -12.97
C GLU A 324 -0.60 14.36 -11.87
N CYS A 325 -0.19 14.41 -10.60
CA CYS A 325 -1.11 14.29 -9.48
C CYS A 325 -2.19 15.39 -9.49
N PHE A 326 -1.79 16.64 -9.80
CA PHE A 326 -2.72 17.78 -9.82
C PHE A 326 -3.64 17.79 -11.03
N ARG A 327 -3.16 17.33 -12.19
CA ARG A 327 -3.98 17.24 -13.41
C ARG A 327 -5.21 16.34 -13.23
N GLY A 328 -5.15 15.35 -12.34
CA GLY A 328 -6.24 14.44 -12.07
C GLY A 328 -7.42 15.03 -11.28
N GLU A 329 -7.28 16.23 -10.71
CA GLU A 329 -8.24 16.82 -9.77
C GLU A 329 -8.54 18.28 -10.11
N PRO A 330 -9.71 18.59 -10.71
CA PRO A 330 -10.04 19.94 -11.17
C PRO A 330 -10.06 20.99 -10.05
N SER A 331 -10.28 20.58 -8.79
CA SER A 331 -10.26 21.49 -7.65
C SER A 331 -8.87 22.08 -7.36
N TRP A 332 -7.80 21.57 -8.00
CA TRP A 332 -6.41 22.00 -7.81
C TRP A 332 -5.82 22.78 -9.00
N ASP A 333 -6.66 23.34 -9.89
CA ASP A 333 -6.19 24.05 -11.09
C ASP A 333 -5.21 25.21 -10.79
N LYS A 334 -5.39 25.91 -9.66
CA LYS A 334 -4.47 26.99 -9.25
C LYS A 334 -3.10 26.44 -8.85
N GLU A 335 -3.09 25.38 -8.06
CA GLU A 335 -1.88 24.68 -7.65
C GLU A 335 -1.16 24.05 -8.84
N LEU A 336 -1.91 23.46 -9.77
CA LEU A 336 -1.39 22.94 -11.04
C LEU A 336 -0.67 24.02 -11.84
N ALA A 337 -1.28 25.20 -12.01
CA ALA A 337 -0.64 26.33 -12.68
C ALA A 337 0.65 26.78 -11.95
N GLY A 338 0.63 26.78 -10.61
CA GLY A 338 1.79 27.05 -9.77
C GLY A 338 2.95 26.07 -10.01
N VAL A 339 2.68 24.76 -9.97
CA VAL A 339 3.67 23.70 -10.22
C VAL A 339 4.25 23.80 -11.63
N ARG A 340 3.41 23.98 -12.65
CA ARG A 340 3.85 24.18 -14.04
C ARG A 340 4.76 25.41 -14.19
N GLY A 341 4.52 26.48 -13.43
CA GLY A 341 5.42 27.63 -13.35
C GLY A 341 6.78 27.30 -12.72
N GLN A 342 6.82 26.44 -11.69
CA GLN A 342 8.07 25.96 -11.09
C GLN A 342 8.84 25.04 -12.04
N VAL A 343 8.15 24.20 -12.83
CA VAL A 343 8.78 23.37 -13.87
C VAL A 343 9.53 24.25 -14.87
N LEU A 344 8.91 25.32 -15.38
CA LEU A 344 9.58 26.25 -16.30
C LEU A 344 10.79 26.97 -15.66
N LYS A 345 10.76 27.27 -14.36
CA LYS A 345 11.93 27.80 -13.64
C LYS A 345 13.06 26.78 -13.57
N ALA A 346 12.74 25.51 -13.29
CA ALA A 346 13.71 24.43 -13.24
C ALA A 346 14.35 24.19 -14.63
N VAL A 347 13.56 24.24 -15.71
CA VAL A 347 14.07 24.18 -17.09
C VAL A 347 15.01 25.35 -17.38
N ARG A 348 14.67 26.59 -16.98
CA ARG A 348 15.58 27.73 -17.13
C ARG A 348 16.90 27.54 -16.39
N ALA A 349 16.88 26.95 -15.19
CA ALA A 349 18.09 26.63 -14.46
C ALA A 349 18.93 25.53 -15.16
N ALA A 350 18.29 24.53 -15.77
CA ALA A 350 18.98 23.52 -16.59
C ALA A 350 19.60 24.12 -17.86
N ALA A 351 18.89 25.04 -18.52
CA ALA A 351 19.40 25.76 -19.69
C ALA A 351 20.60 26.66 -19.32
N ALA A 352 20.55 27.34 -18.17
CA ALA A 352 21.68 28.13 -17.66
C ALA A 352 22.93 27.26 -17.41
N ARG A 353 22.76 26.02 -16.94
CA ARG A 353 23.88 25.06 -16.86
C ARG A 353 24.44 24.69 -18.22
N SER A 354 23.58 24.48 -19.22
CA SER A 354 24.01 24.19 -20.59
C SER A 354 24.79 25.36 -21.20
N LEU A 355 24.35 26.61 -20.94
CA LEU A 355 25.09 27.82 -21.32
C LEU A 355 26.46 27.90 -20.64
N ALA A 356 26.54 27.59 -19.35
CA ALA A 356 27.82 27.55 -18.62
C ALA A 356 28.80 26.50 -19.19
N MET A 357 28.28 25.47 -19.88
CA MET A 357 29.06 24.45 -20.58
C MET A 357 29.32 24.80 -22.06
N ASN A 358 29.09 26.06 -22.46
CA ASN A 358 29.21 26.56 -23.83
C ASN A 358 28.29 25.86 -24.86
N ASP A 359 27.17 25.30 -24.42
CA ASP A 359 26.17 24.67 -25.30
C ASP A 359 24.91 25.56 -25.40
N ALA A 360 25.07 26.70 -26.09
CA ALA A 360 23.98 27.66 -26.31
C ALA A 360 22.85 27.07 -27.17
N LYS A 361 23.18 26.21 -28.14
CA LYS A 361 22.20 25.55 -29.00
C LYS A 361 21.28 24.61 -28.21
N ARG A 362 21.84 23.80 -27.30
CA ARG A 362 21.05 22.96 -26.39
C ARG A 362 20.22 23.79 -25.41
N ALA A 363 20.80 24.84 -24.84
CA ALA A 363 20.07 25.72 -23.93
C ALA A 363 18.84 26.34 -24.60
N ALA A 364 19.00 26.86 -25.83
CA ALA A 364 17.92 27.44 -26.60
C ALA A 364 16.84 26.40 -26.94
N ALA A 365 17.23 25.21 -27.38
CA ALA A 365 16.29 24.12 -27.66
C ALA A 365 15.51 23.67 -26.42
N LEU A 366 16.15 23.58 -25.25
CA LEU A 366 15.46 23.25 -23.99
C LEU A 366 14.38 24.29 -23.63
N LEU A 367 14.72 25.57 -23.75
CA LEU A 367 13.83 26.68 -23.42
C LEU A 367 12.67 26.80 -24.41
N GLU A 368 12.96 26.76 -25.72
CA GLU A 368 11.98 26.80 -26.80
C GLU A 368 11.01 25.62 -26.70
N GLY A 369 11.53 24.41 -26.50
CA GLY A 369 10.73 23.21 -26.33
C GLY A 369 9.77 23.31 -25.15
N ALA A 370 10.26 23.76 -24.00
CA ALA A 370 9.44 23.95 -22.81
C ALA A 370 8.40 25.07 -22.98
N ALA A 371 8.76 26.18 -23.63
CA ALA A 371 7.85 27.28 -23.92
C ALA A 371 6.72 26.83 -24.87
N ARG A 372 7.03 26.06 -25.92
CA ARG A 372 6.04 25.47 -26.83
C ARG A 372 5.11 24.49 -26.10
N GLU A 373 5.66 23.62 -25.26
CA GLU A 373 4.88 22.62 -24.54
C GLU A 373 3.92 23.24 -23.51
N TYR A 374 4.44 24.12 -22.66
CA TYR A 374 3.68 24.74 -21.56
C TYR A 374 2.86 25.97 -22.00
N GLY A 375 3.21 26.57 -23.14
CA GLY A 375 2.45 27.67 -23.77
C GLY A 375 1.17 27.22 -24.46
N SER A 376 0.92 25.91 -24.58
CA SER A 376 -0.36 25.41 -25.08
C SER A 376 -1.52 25.78 -24.14
N ASP A 377 -2.72 26.01 -24.71
CA ASP A 377 -3.93 26.33 -23.94
C ASP A 377 -4.37 25.18 -23.01
N ARG A 378 -3.87 23.96 -23.26
CA ARG A 378 -4.07 22.80 -22.38
C ARG A 378 -3.21 22.85 -21.11
N LYS A 379 -2.16 23.69 -21.08
CA LYS A 379 -1.24 23.83 -19.95
C LYS A 379 -1.39 25.18 -19.27
N LEU A 380 -0.56 26.17 -19.62
CA LEU A 380 -0.59 27.51 -19.00
C LEU A 380 -1.11 28.59 -19.96
N GLY A 381 -1.06 28.34 -21.27
CA GLY A 381 -1.34 29.35 -22.29
C GLY A 381 -0.14 30.27 -22.57
N ALA A 382 -0.11 30.82 -23.78
CA ALA A 382 1.03 31.58 -24.31
C ALA A 382 1.29 32.91 -23.56
N THR A 383 0.25 33.48 -22.95
CA THR A 383 0.31 34.77 -22.24
C THR A 383 0.76 34.64 -20.78
N HIS A 384 0.91 33.42 -20.25
CA HIS A 384 1.31 33.23 -18.87
C HIS A 384 2.73 33.74 -18.62
N VAL A 385 2.93 34.51 -17.55
CA VAL A 385 4.21 35.18 -17.23
C VAL A 385 5.41 34.22 -17.24
N SER A 386 5.23 32.99 -16.76
CA SER A 386 6.32 32.00 -16.76
C SER A 386 6.68 31.51 -18.15
N VAL A 387 5.71 31.41 -19.07
CA VAL A 387 5.92 31.01 -20.47
C VAL A 387 6.61 32.15 -21.21
N ALA A 388 6.11 33.39 -21.09
CA ALA A 388 6.71 34.58 -21.69
C ALA A 388 8.20 34.71 -21.33
N LYS A 389 8.54 34.64 -20.03
CA LYS A 389 9.94 34.67 -19.56
C LYS A 389 10.79 33.51 -20.08
N THR A 390 10.19 32.35 -20.34
CA THR A 390 10.94 31.21 -20.90
C THR A 390 11.21 31.41 -22.39
N ARG A 391 10.24 32.00 -23.11
CA ARG A 391 10.37 32.35 -24.52
C ARG A 391 11.41 33.46 -24.74
N GLU A 392 11.37 34.52 -23.94
CA GLU A 392 12.40 35.58 -23.97
C GLU A 392 13.81 35.00 -23.74
N ALA A 393 13.96 34.10 -22.77
CA ALA A 393 15.23 33.42 -22.52
C ALA A 393 15.64 32.49 -23.70
N ALA A 394 14.68 31.86 -24.39
CA ALA A 394 14.95 31.07 -25.58
C ALA A 394 15.48 31.95 -26.72
N ASP A 395 14.86 33.11 -26.96
CA ASP A 395 15.26 34.07 -27.99
C ASP A 395 16.66 34.64 -27.72
N GLU A 396 17.01 34.89 -26.45
CA GLU A 396 18.37 35.24 -26.04
C GLU A 396 19.37 34.12 -26.32
N ALA A 397 19.02 32.88 -26.00
CA ALA A 397 19.89 31.73 -26.22
C ALA A 397 20.07 31.38 -27.70
N TRP A 398 19.05 31.55 -28.55
CA TRP A 398 19.17 31.38 -30.01
C TRP A 398 20.13 32.40 -30.62
N ARG A 399 20.03 33.67 -30.20
CA ARG A 399 20.98 34.72 -30.59
C ARG A 399 22.40 34.39 -30.14
N ALA A 400 22.57 33.89 -28.91
CA ALA A 400 23.87 33.46 -28.42
C ALA A 400 24.44 32.24 -29.18
N ALA A 401 23.58 31.39 -29.73
CA ALA A 401 23.95 30.26 -30.58
C ALA A 401 24.24 30.66 -32.04
N GLY A 402 24.06 31.92 -32.42
CA GLY A 402 24.22 32.41 -33.79
C GLY A 402 23.14 31.92 -34.77
N ILE A 403 21.96 31.54 -34.26
CA ILE A 403 20.83 31.09 -35.08
C ILE A 403 19.84 32.25 -35.20
N GLU A 404 19.51 32.63 -36.43
CA GLU A 404 18.59 33.73 -36.70
C GLU A 404 17.14 33.39 -36.32
N ALA A 405 16.33 34.42 -36.09
CA ALA A 405 14.97 34.26 -35.57
C ALA A 405 14.01 33.60 -36.58
N ASP A 406 14.33 33.62 -37.86
CA ASP A 406 13.56 33.06 -38.97
C ASP A 406 14.11 31.71 -39.49
N ASP A 407 15.28 31.28 -39.00
CA ASP A 407 15.85 29.96 -39.31
C ASP A 407 15.17 28.84 -38.51
N GLU A 408 13.92 28.55 -38.89
CA GLU A 408 13.11 27.51 -38.26
C GLU A 408 13.66 26.09 -38.53
N GLU A 409 14.41 25.88 -39.62
CA GLU A 409 15.03 24.58 -39.90
C GLU A 409 16.15 24.27 -38.90
N ALA A 410 17.03 25.24 -38.61
CA ALA A 410 18.07 25.07 -37.60
C ALA A 410 17.50 24.87 -36.19
N LYS A 411 16.41 25.58 -35.87
CA LYS A 411 15.70 25.41 -34.59
C LYS A 411 15.05 24.03 -34.48
N ASP A 412 14.34 23.59 -35.51
CA ASP A 412 13.68 22.27 -35.50
C ASP A 412 14.71 21.13 -35.44
N ALA A 413 15.85 21.26 -36.12
CA ALA A 413 16.96 20.31 -36.02
C ALA A 413 17.57 20.25 -34.60
N ALA A 414 17.73 21.41 -33.95
CA ALA A 414 18.22 21.49 -32.58
C ALA A 414 17.21 20.90 -31.57
N LEU A 415 15.93 21.20 -31.73
CA LEU A 415 14.83 20.62 -30.95
C LEU A 415 14.79 19.11 -31.10
N ALA A 416 14.89 18.59 -32.33
CA ALA A 416 14.94 17.16 -32.59
C ALA A 416 16.15 16.47 -31.95
N SER A 417 17.32 17.13 -31.95
CA SER A 417 18.52 16.63 -31.28
C SER A 417 18.32 16.47 -29.77
N VAL A 418 17.75 17.49 -29.11
CA VAL A 418 17.48 17.44 -27.66
C VAL A 418 16.36 16.46 -27.32
N ALA A 419 15.26 16.49 -28.07
CA ALA A 419 14.14 15.56 -27.92
C ALA A 419 14.54 14.10 -28.24
N GLY A 420 15.54 13.89 -29.10
CA GLY A 420 15.96 12.56 -29.59
C GLY A 420 14.98 11.93 -30.57
N THR A 421 13.96 12.68 -31.01
CA THR A 421 12.96 12.29 -31.98
C THR A 421 12.60 13.51 -32.82
N PRO A 422 12.16 13.33 -34.08
CA PRO A 422 11.61 14.43 -34.87
C PRO A 422 10.49 15.14 -34.11
N VAL A 423 10.57 16.47 -34.00
CA VAL A 423 9.55 17.28 -33.33
C VAL A 423 8.69 17.94 -34.39
N PRO A 424 7.36 17.71 -34.42
CA PRO A 424 6.48 18.41 -35.34
C PRO A 424 6.56 19.92 -35.15
N ARG A 425 6.48 20.67 -36.25
CA ARG A 425 6.62 22.13 -36.23
C ARG A 425 5.61 22.77 -35.27
N GLY A 426 6.10 23.66 -34.42
CA GLY A 426 5.30 24.34 -33.39
C GLY A 426 5.03 23.51 -32.12
N GLN A 427 5.54 22.28 -32.01
CA GLN A 427 5.42 21.48 -30.79
C GLN A 427 6.70 21.51 -29.94
N GLY A 428 6.54 21.19 -28.65
CA GLY A 428 7.65 21.14 -27.68
C GLY A 428 8.37 19.79 -27.57
N GLY A 429 7.91 18.75 -28.30
CA GLY A 429 8.63 17.48 -28.44
C GLY A 429 8.77 16.63 -27.16
N GLY A 430 8.03 16.94 -26.08
CA GLY A 430 8.18 16.24 -24.80
C GLY A 430 9.53 16.47 -24.12
N ILE A 431 10.21 17.57 -24.46
CA ILE A 431 11.56 17.88 -23.99
C ILE A 431 11.62 17.96 -22.46
N VAL A 432 10.59 18.48 -21.80
CA VAL A 432 10.56 18.61 -20.34
C VAL A 432 10.51 17.24 -19.66
N MET A 433 9.70 16.32 -20.19
CA MET A 433 9.64 14.94 -19.70
C MET A 433 10.98 14.22 -19.88
N LYS A 434 11.64 14.42 -21.02
CA LYS A 434 12.95 13.82 -21.29
C LYS A 434 14.02 14.39 -20.37
N LEU A 435 14.03 15.69 -20.15
CA LEU A 435 14.94 16.34 -19.21
C LEU A 435 14.73 15.79 -17.78
N GLY A 436 13.48 15.59 -17.37
CA GLY A 436 13.14 14.94 -16.11
C GLY A 436 13.72 13.51 -16.00
N LYS A 437 13.64 12.72 -17.07
CA LYS A 437 14.27 11.39 -17.13
C LYS A 437 15.79 11.44 -17.03
N THR A 438 16.43 12.38 -17.72
CA THR A 438 17.90 12.57 -17.64
C THR A 438 18.32 12.87 -16.20
N TYR A 439 17.60 13.74 -15.49
CA TYR A 439 17.90 13.99 -14.07
C TYR A 439 17.63 12.78 -13.19
N LEU A 440 16.65 11.94 -13.50
CA LEU A 440 16.46 10.65 -12.82
C LEU A 440 17.65 9.71 -13.05
N GLU A 441 18.11 9.57 -14.30
CA GLU A 441 19.25 8.72 -14.66
C GLU A 441 20.56 9.21 -14.01
N GLU A 442 20.82 10.52 -14.02
CA GLU A 442 21.97 11.09 -13.32
C GLU A 442 21.95 10.78 -11.82
N LEU A 443 20.77 10.78 -11.19
CA LEU A 443 20.60 10.43 -9.79
C LEU A 443 20.81 8.93 -9.55
N GLU A 444 20.37 8.07 -10.48
CA GLU A 444 20.60 6.62 -10.41
C GLU A 444 22.06 6.24 -10.64
N ILE A 445 22.78 6.97 -11.49
CA ILE A 445 24.22 6.80 -11.69
C ILE A 445 24.98 7.17 -10.42
N ARG A 446 24.61 8.29 -9.77
CA ARG A 446 25.23 8.72 -8.50
C ARG A 446 24.90 7.80 -7.32
N ARG A 447 23.91 6.92 -7.46
CA ARG A 447 23.56 5.88 -6.47
C ARG A 447 24.49 4.66 -6.55
N LYS A 448 24.94 4.30 -7.74
CA LYS A 448 25.88 3.19 -7.98
C LYS A 448 27.30 3.64 -7.70
#